data_AF-A0A517T543-F1
#
_entry.id   AF-A0A517T543-F1
#
_cell.length_a   1.000
_cell.length_b   1.000
_cell.length_c   1.000
_cell.angle_alpha   90.00
_cell.angle_beta   90.00
_cell.angle_gamma   90.00
#
_symmetry.space_group_name_H-M   'P 1'
#
loop_
_entity.id
_entity.type
_entity.pdbx_description
1 polymer ?
#
loop_
_entity_poly.entity_id
_entity_poly.type
_entity_poly.pdbx_seq_one_letter_code
_entity_poly.pdbx_strand_id
1 'polypeptide(L)'
;MRFRLRLLVILTLVLAGWSLPARAEVLVYSHSIGNSGQTLQMYQQSTDSWSSVGSLSSQLDDGQFATDVFGNIFAFNSSTRNIERYVSGNTWEVINRPTAPVGGNTNLEVTRSGRFLLTTMGSSYIYSNDVGSGSWNTTYSGTSTPFNIQGDYDPITDRYVLGYRNLRRFTEVDPNSLQNLGDSSYAGGANETRRMLHIVDGYVYENYATSGLRRWELDSKNFPSTSFVQPAGTDWLAGGVDRNSGTLYFADYNGTRFGTIDPQTGNATFLAAGSFPNLSSLTVVNTDVEVGDYETTSYFNKSIDSLSVGTTGFAKVNIAENTTLTSNGNVSINSGSTLDVFNNATLDASGQTINVPGYLHISPNGTANAATVNNDGTIRGTFGGTLNVAGTLTNNGTLDFRNGGVITYGELINNSQLFVDGTFTNTNVFGGSGTFFGAEFVNDGIVSPGNSPGTMIIGGDYTENGTYLVEINDFNGTAGANPGWDLLDVDGTYVINAGAILDVTTLDGLVAGEAANFDDGRDFRLLIATADLISGAENFVIDTTNFANSFRGDFVAYTAANDTELYLKYAGVPEPTSLALFGLGSIALVAAMRRRKKQAA
;
A
#
# COMPACT_ATOMS: atom_id res chain seq x y z
N MET A 1 4.96 -46.58 -41.64
CA MET A 1 3.72 -46.52 -40.85
C MET A 1 4.02 -45.73 -39.58
N ARG A 2 3.76 -44.42 -39.57
CA ARG A 2 4.08 -43.52 -38.43
C ARG A 2 2.77 -43.05 -37.81
N PHE A 3 2.47 -43.49 -36.60
CA PHE A 3 1.38 -42.94 -35.79
C PHE A 3 1.88 -41.64 -35.13
N ARG A 4 1.23 -40.52 -35.44
CA ARG A 4 1.36 -39.26 -34.69
C ARG A 4 0.31 -39.28 -33.58
N LEU A 5 0.75 -39.47 -32.34
CA LEU A 5 -0.08 -39.22 -31.16
C LEU A 5 0.03 -37.73 -30.84
N ARG A 6 -1.05 -36.97 -31.08
CA ARG A 6 -1.18 -35.60 -30.59
C ARG A 6 -1.54 -35.68 -29.11
N LEU A 7 -0.59 -35.31 -28.24
CA LEU A 7 -0.85 -35.08 -26.83
C LEU A 7 -1.61 -33.76 -26.70
N LEU A 8 -2.93 -33.86 -26.52
CA LEU A 8 -3.79 -32.74 -26.16
C LEU A 8 -3.63 -32.51 -24.65
N VAL A 9 -2.75 -31.60 -24.27
CA VAL A 9 -2.67 -31.12 -22.88
C VAL A 9 -3.91 -30.26 -22.63
N ILE A 10 -4.88 -30.83 -21.94
CA ILE A 10 -6.01 -30.09 -21.37
C ILE A 10 -5.43 -29.30 -20.20
N LEU A 11 -5.17 -28.02 -20.43
CA LEU A 11 -4.85 -27.05 -19.41
C LEU A 11 -6.13 -26.79 -18.59
N THR A 12 -6.37 -27.62 -17.57
CA THR A 12 -7.37 -27.33 -16.55
C THR A 12 -6.79 -26.22 -15.68
N LEU A 13 -6.96 -24.96 -16.11
CA LEU A 13 -6.75 -23.80 -15.26
C LEU A 13 -7.69 -23.96 -14.07
N VAL A 14 -7.15 -24.34 -12.91
CA VAL A 14 -7.84 -24.16 -11.64
C VAL A 14 -7.88 -22.65 -11.43
N LEU A 15 -8.97 -22.03 -11.90
CA LEU A 15 -9.43 -20.74 -11.39
C LEU A 15 -9.77 -20.96 -9.91
N ALA A 16 -8.75 -20.99 -9.06
CA ALA A 16 -8.92 -20.65 -7.66
C ALA A 16 -9.67 -19.31 -7.66
N GLY A 17 -10.72 -19.19 -6.86
CA GLY A 17 -11.59 -18.02 -6.87
C GLY A 17 -10.83 -16.75 -6.54
N TRP A 18 -10.28 -16.09 -7.56
CA TRP A 18 -9.96 -14.68 -7.51
C TRP A 18 -11.33 -14.00 -7.38
N SER A 19 -11.80 -13.84 -6.15
CA SER A 19 -12.74 -12.76 -5.86
C SER A 19 -12.04 -11.51 -6.35
N LEU A 20 -12.58 -10.90 -7.41
CA LEU A 20 -12.18 -9.54 -7.75
C LEU A 20 -12.22 -8.75 -6.43
N PRO A 21 -11.16 -8.00 -6.10
CA PRO A 21 -11.17 -7.18 -4.90
C PRO A 21 -12.50 -6.42 -4.90
N ALA A 22 -13.21 -6.49 -3.77
CA ALA A 22 -14.51 -5.83 -3.62
C ALA A 22 -14.32 -4.40 -4.14
N ARG A 23 -15.09 -4.01 -5.16
CA ARG A 23 -15.03 -2.64 -5.66
C ARG A 23 -15.27 -1.72 -4.47
N ALA A 24 -14.43 -0.71 -4.35
CA ALA A 24 -14.57 0.29 -3.32
C ALA A 24 -15.98 0.87 -3.34
N GLU A 25 -16.51 1.11 -2.15
CA GLU A 25 -17.88 1.54 -1.95
C GLU A 25 -17.93 3.06 -1.81
N VAL A 26 -18.87 3.68 -2.53
CA VAL A 26 -19.22 5.08 -2.32
C VAL A 26 -20.43 5.14 -1.40
N LEU A 27 -20.23 5.74 -0.23
CA LEU A 27 -21.26 5.95 0.78
C LEU A 27 -21.69 7.40 0.76
N VAL A 28 -23.01 7.63 0.76
CA VAL A 28 -23.55 9.00 0.80
C VAL A 28 -24.37 9.18 2.06
N TYR A 29 -23.97 10.13 2.89
CA TYR A 29 -24.62 10.43 4.16
C TYR A 29 -25.48 11.67 4.04
N SER A 30 -26.67 11.59 4.62
CA SER A 30 -27.67 12.66 4.60
C SER A 30 -28.16 12.97 6.01
N HIS A 31 -28.47 14.24 6.26
CA HIS A 31 -29.25 14.65 7.44
C HIS A 31 -30.25 15.76 7.09
N SER A 32 -31.27 15.93 7.94
CA SER A 32 -32.35 16.92 7.81
C SER A 32 -32.31 17.96 8.94
N ILE A 33 -32.55 19.24 8.63
CA ILE A 33 -32.69 20.32 9.62
C ILE A 33 -34.12 20.39 10.17
N GLY A 34 -34.25 20.73 11.45
CA GLY A 34 -35.44 21.40 12.00
C GLY A 34 -36.65 20.54 12.37
N ASN A 35 -36.52 19.21 12.37
CA ASN A 35 -37.57 18.31 12.86
C ASN A 35 -37.08 17.46 14.05
N SER A 36 -37.93 17.29 15.07
CA SER A 36 -37.72 16.30 16.13
C SER A 36 -37.62 14.89 15.52
N GLY A 37 -36.47 14.22 15.65
CA GLY A 37 -36.25 12.86 15.12
C GLY A 37 -35.26 12.76 13.95
N GLN A 38 -34.13 13.47 14.02
CA GLN A 38 -33.12 13.46 12.95
C GLN A 38 -32.45 12.09 12.81
N THR A 39 -32.63 11.45 11.66
CA THR A 39 -31.94 10.22 11.30
C THR A 39 -30.75 10.53 10.40
N LEU A 40 -29.57 10.03 10.79
CA LEU A 40 -28.44 9.91 9.87
C LEU A 40 -28.72 8.70 8.99
N GLN A 41 -28.80 8.92 7.69
CA GLN A 41 -29.02 7.85 6.72
C GLN A 41 -27.82 7.75 5.79
N MET A 42 -27.58 6.54 5.31
CA MET A 42 -26.46 6.18 4.45
C MET A 42 -27.01 5.47 3.22
N TYR A 43 -26.72 6.04 2.06
CA TYR A 43 -26.90 5.40 0.77
C TYR A 43 -25.67 4.59 0.43
N GLN A 44 -25.88 3.36 -0.02
CA GLN A 44 -24.85 2.47 -0.53
C GLN A 44 -24.99 2.39 -2.05
N GLN A 45 -23.96 2.85 -2.76
CA GLN A 45 -23.96 2.80 -4.24
C GLN A 45 -24.03 1.37 -4.77
N SER A 46 -23.40 0.42 -4.08
CA SER A 46 -23.32 -0.98 -4.50
C SER A 46 -24.68 -1.69 -4.53
N THR A 47 -25.59 -1.30 -3.63
CA THR A 47 -26.93 -1.89 -3.49
C THR A 47 -28.05 -0.99 -3.98
N ASP A 48 -27.72 0.24 -4.40
CA ASP A 48 -28.69 1.31 -4.72
C ASP A 48 -29.78 1.41 -3.64
N SER A 49 -29.36 1.51 -2.38
CA SER A 49 -30.30 1.48 -1.25
C SER A 49 -29.89 2.38 -0.10
N TRP A 50 -30.89 2.85 0.65
CA TRP A 50 -30.72 3.65 1.85
C TRP A 50 -30.91 2.83 3.11
N SER A 51 -30.06 3.09 4.10
CA SER A 51 -30.16 2.53 5.45
C SER A 51 -30.10 3.63 6.50
N SER A 52 -30.71 3.39 7.66
CA SER A 52 -30.53 4.27 8.83
C SER A 52 -29.30 3.81 9.60
N VAL A 53 -28.36 4.71 9.88
CA VAL A 53 -27.10 4.41 10.57
C VAL A 53 -26.98 5.09 11.94
N GLY A 54 -27.98 5.88 12.32
CA GLY A 54 -28.05 6.51 13.63
C GLY A 54 -29.12 7.60 13.74
N SER A 55 -29.30 8.13 14.94
CA SER A 55 -30.08 9.33 15.22
C SER A 55 -29.16 10.44 15.73
N LEU A 56 -29.08 11.56 15.03
CA LEU A 56 -28.31 12.70 15.52
C LEU A 56 -28.90 13.16 16.86
N SER A 57 -28.03 13.57 17.79
CA SER A 57 -28.52 14.25 18.98
C SER A 57 -29.28 15.51 18.53
N SER A 58 -30.32 15.91 19.24
CA SER A 58 -31.12 17.12 18.96
C SER A 58 -30.34 18.44 19.13
N GLN A 59 -29.01 18.37 19.06
CA GLN A 59 -28.05 19.45 19.27
C GLN A 59 -27.19 19.69 18.02
N LEU A 60 -27.26 18.79 17.02
CA LEU A 60 -26.60 18.92 15.71
C LEU A 60 -27.48 19.64 14.67
N ASP A 61 -28.51 20.35 15.15
CA ASP A 61 -29.73 20.65 14.39
C ASP A 61 -29.60 21.57 13.17
N ASP A 62 -28.45 22.22 12.95
CA ASP A 62 -28.33 23.33 11.98
C ASP A 62 -27.02 23.36 11.13
N GLY A 63 -26.09 22.40 11.29
CA GLY A 63 -24.77 22.43 10.63
C GLY A 63 -24.63 21.44 9.46
N GLN A 64 -24.02 21.85 8.34
CA GLN A 64 -23.66 20.93 7.24
C GLN A 64 -22.55 19.95 7.68
N PHE A 65 -22.52 18.77 7.06
CA PHE A 65 -21.45 17.80 7.26
C PHE A 65 -20.24 18.09 6.38
N ALA A 66 -19.06 17.86 6.92
CA ALA A 66 -17.80 17.90 6.19
C ALA A 66 -17.17 16.50 6.13
N THR A 67 -16.44 16.21 5.06
CA THR A 67 -15.61 15.00 4.95
C THR A 67 -14.17 15.30 4.58
N ASP A 68 -13.23 14.67 5.30
CA ASP A 68 -11.81 14.72 4.94
C ASP A 68 -11.47 13.72 3.83
N VAL A 69 -10.20 13.72 3.40
CA VAL A 69 -9.69 12.83 2.36
C VAL A 69 -9.78 11.34 2.76
N PHE A 70 -9.83 11.05 4.06
CA PHE A 70 -9.90 9.68 4.59
C PHE A 70 -11.32 9.25 4.93
N GLY A 71 -12.34 10.04 4.55
CA GLY A 71 -13.73 9.69 4.78
C GLY A 71 -14.18 9.79 6.23
N ASN A 72 -13.50 10.58 7.08
CA ASN A 72 -14.06 10.99 8.37
C ASN A 72 -15.18 11.99 8.14
N ILE A 73 -16.30 11.83 8.85
CA ILE A 73 -17.45 12.74 8.77
C ILE A 73 -17.44 13.63 10.00
N PHE A 74 -17.56 14.94 9.79
CA PHE A 74 -17.60 15.94 10.85
C PHE A 74 -18.90 16.73 10.81
N ALA A 75 -19.35 17.15 11.98
CA ALA A 75 -20.50 18.02 12.15
C ALA A 75 -20.18 19.13 13.15
N PHE A 76 -20.84 20.28 12.99
CA PHE A 76 -20.80 21.35 13.97
C PHE A 76 -22.02 21.25 14.90
N ASN A 77 -21.78 21.11 16.21
CA ASN A 77 -22.84 21.10 17.20
C ASN A 77 -23.20 22.54 17.58
N SER A 78 -24.39 23.01 17.22
CA SER A 78 -24.79 24.41 17.44
C SER A 78 -25.03 24.73 18.92
N SER A 79 -25.34 23.73 19.74
CA SER A 79 -25.59 23.89 21.17
C SER A 79 -24.30 23.98 21.98
N THR A 80 -23.35 23.06 21.73
CA THR A 80 -22.06 23.03 22.42
C THR A 80 -21.00 23.89 21.73
N ARG A 81 -21.25 24.25 20.47
CA ARG A 81 -20.36 24.99 19.56
C ARG A 81 -19.02 24.28 19.33
N ASN A 82 -19.04 22.95 19.40
CA ASN A 82 -17.91 22.07 19.14
C ASN A 82 -17.98 21.47 17.74
N ILE A 83 -16.84 20.97 17.27
CA ILE A 83 -16.79 20.07 16.12
C ILE A 83 -16.81 18.64 16.64
N GLU A 84 -17.72 17.84 16.09
CA GLU A 84 -17.89 16.44 16.43
C GLU A 84 -17.58 15.57 15.21
N ARG A 85 -16.90 14.45 15.43
CA ARG A 85 -16.61 13.44 14.40
C ARG A 85 -17.50 12.22 14.60
N TYR A 86 -18.08 11.73 13.52
CA TYR A 86 -18.82 10.47 13.52
C TYR A 86 -17.85 9.30 13.65
N VAL A 87 -18.09 8.41 14.60
CA VAL A 87 -17.26 7.22 14.84
C VAL A 87 -17.94 5.98 14.26
N SER A 88 -19.05 5.55 14.86
CA SER A 88 -19.85 4.41 14.41
C SER A 88 -21.14 4.29 15.23
N GLY A 89 -22.16 3.60 14.74
CA GLY A 89 -23.29 3.15 15.55
C GLY A 89 -23.97 4.28 16.35
N ASN A 90 -24.09 5.45 15.74
CA ASN A 90 -24.60 6.68 16.35
C ASN A 90 -23.71 7.36 17.41
N THR A 91 -22.43 7.02 17.46
CA THR A 91 -21.45 7.61 18.36
C THR A 91 -20.73 8.76 17.67
N TRP A 92 -20.70 9.91 18.36
CA TRP A 92 -19.97 11.11 17.95
C TRP A 92 -18.97 11.48 19.04
N GLU A 93 -17.79 11.92 18.65
CA GLU A 93 -16.76 12.38 19.58
C GLU A 93 -16.40 13.85 19.34
N VAL A 94 -16.13 14.58 20.40
CA VAL A 94 -15.73 15.98 20.32
C VAL A 94 -14.25 16.07 19.94
N ILE A 95 -13.96 16.62 18.76
CA ILE A 95 -12.60 16.80 18.25
C ILE A 95 -12.01 18.13 18.69
N ASN A 96 -12.85 19.15 18.80
CA ASN A 96 -12.40 20.51 19.09
C ASN A 96 -13.26 21.14 20.19
N ARG A 97 -12.59 21.71 21.21
CA ARG A 97 -13.20 22.32 22.41
C ARG A 97 -13.30 23.86 22.48
N PRO A 98 -12.69 24.69 21.62
CA PRO A 98 -12.97 26.11 21.63
C PRO A 98 -14.38 26.31 21.09
N THR A 99 -15.21 26.89 21.94
CA THR A 99 -16.56 27.33 21.60
C THR A 99 -16.48 28.27 20.40
N ALA A 100 -17.05 27.87 19.26
CA ALA A 100 -17.09 28.74 18.09
C ALA A 100 -17.78 30.09 18.44
N PRO A 101 -17.39 31.19 17.79
CA PRO A 101 -17.93 32.52 18.13
C PRO A 101 -19.40 32.72 17.71
N VAL A 102 -20.01 31.75 17.03
CA VAL A 102 -21.28 31.88 16.32
C VAL A 102 -22.25 30.73 16.62
N GLY A 103 -23.54 30.97 16.39
CA GLY A 103 -24.60 29.98 16.40
C GLY A 103 -25.53 30.17 15.19
N GLY A 104 -26.41 29.19 14.94
CA GLY A 104 -27.32 29.14 13.79
C GLY A 104 -26.82 28.24 12.66
N ASN A 105 -27.38 28.42 11.46
CA ASN A 105 -27.04 27.60 10.29
C ASN A 105 -25.58 27.78 9.87
N THR A 106 -24.81 26.70 9.90
CA THR A 106 -23.38 26.72 9.59
C THR A 106 -23.02 25.81 8.42
N ASN A 107 -21.97 26.19 7.69
CA ASN A 107 -21.30 25.33 6.72
C ASN A 107 -19.89 25.05 7.22
N LEU A 108 -19.60 23.77 7.46
CA LEU A 108 -18.31 23.26 7.90
C LEU A 108 -17.62 22.60 6.72
N GLU A 109 -16.33 22.91 6.53
CA GLU A 109 -15.43 22.18 5.65
C GLU A 109 -14.19 21.72 6.43
N VAL A 110 -13.52 20.71 5.90
CA VAL A 110 -12.22 20.25 6.38
C VAL A 110 -11.24 20.20 5.21
N THR A 111 -10.12 20.87 5.39
CA THR A 111 -9.07 20.95 4.38
C THR A 111 -8.23 19.66 4.35
N ARG A 112 -7.44 19.44 3.29
CA ARG A 112 -6.49 18.30 3.23
C ARG A 112 -5.41 18.36 4.31
N SER A 113 -5.15 19.52 4.90
CA SER A 113 -4.27 19.70 6.06
C SER A 113 -4.99 19.49 7.41
N GLY A 114 -6.24 19.03 7.39
CA GLY A 114 -7.06 18.82 8.59
C GLY A 114 -7.65 20.10 9.19
N ARG A 115 -7.31 21.29 8.69
CA ARG A 115 -7.91 22.54 9.16
C ARG A 115 -9.41 22.55 8.89
N PHE A 116 -10.19 22.91 9.91
CA PHE A 116 -11.61 23.18 9.79
C PHE A 116 -11.85 24.62 9.34
N LEU A 117 -12.77 24.79 8.38
CA LEU A 117 -13.29 26.07 7.94
C LEU A 117 -14.78 26.13 8.24
N LEU A 118 -15.23 27.16 8.94
CA LEU A 118 -16.61 27.33 9.35
C LEU A 118 -17.12 28.68 8.86
N THR A 119 -18.26 28.65 8.20
CA THR A 119 -18.99 29.84 7.76
C THR A 119 -20.42 29.76 8.28
N THR A 120 -21.07 30.90 8.45
CA THR A 120 -22.42 30.94 9.02
C THR A 120 -23.35 31.84 8.23
N MET A 121 -24.63 31.47 8.20
CA MET A 121 -25.66 32.35 7.69
C MET A 121 -25.76 33.61 8.56
N GLY A 122 -25.79 34.78 7.93
CA GLY A 122 -25.86 36.08 8.60
C GLY A 122 -24.51 36.69 9.03
N SER A 123 -23.39 36.07 8.67
CA SER A 123 -22.03 36.54 9.02
C SER A 123 -21.17 36.78 7.79
N SER A 124 -20.25 37.76 7.83
CA SER A 124 -19.24 37.97 6.79
C SER A 124 -17.85 37.47 7.22
N TYR A 125 -17.81 36.54 8.17
CA TYR A 125 -16.57 36.01 8.72
C TYR A 125 -16.40 34.54 8.37
N ILE A 126 -15.17 34.18 8.03
CA ILE A 126 -14.69 32.82 7.95
C ILE A 126 -14.00 32.53 9.27
N TYR A 127 -14.40 31.45 9.92
CA TYR A 127 -13.73 30.94 11.11
C TYR A 127 -12.86 29.76 10.70
N SER A 128 -11.62 29.71 11.16
CA SER A 128 -10.76 28.55 10.92
C SER A 128 -10.15 28.01 12.21
N ASN A 129 -9.91 26.70 12.23
CA ASN A 129 -9.28 26.04 13.35
C ASN A 129 -8.44 24.87 12.85
N ASP A 130 -7.15 24.87 13.19
CA ASP A 130 -6.30 23.71 12.95
C ASP A 130 -6.60 22.63 14.00
N VAL A 131 -6.64 21.35 13.61
CA VAL A 131 -6.87 20.24 14.54
C VAL A 131 -5.88 20.34 15.71
N GLY A 132 -6.39 20.33 16.94
CA GLY A 132 -5.57 20.40 18.16
C GLY A 132 -5.12 21.81 18.57
N SER A 133 -5.33 22.86 17.77
CA SER A 133 -4.89 24.24 18.10
C SER A 133 -5.65 24.88 19.27
N GLY A 134 -6.84 24.36 19.61
CA GLY A 134 -7.63 24.81 20.76
C GLY A 134 -8.15 26.25 20.67
N SER A 135 -8.10 26.92 19.51
CA SER A 135 -8.69 28.26 19.31
C SER A 135 -9.17 28.48 17.87
N TRP A 136 -10.25 29.26 17.71
CA TRP A 136 -10.74 29.68 16.40
C TRP A 136 -10.09 30.99 15.96
N ASN A 137 -9.54 31.00 14.75
CA ASN A 137 -9.17 32.23 14.05
C ASN A 137 -10.41 32.80 13.36
N THR A 138 -10.49 34.12 13.27
CA THR A 138 -11.59 34.82 12.61
C THR A 138 -11.03 35.74 11.54
N THR A 139 -11.44 35.54 10.29
CA THR A 139 -11.02 36.37 9.16
C THR A 139 -12.25 36.95 8.48
N TYR A 140 -12.17 38.23 8.15
CA TYR A 140 -13.23 38.93 7.42
C TYR A 140 -13.17 38.56 5.93
N SER A 141 -14.31 38.15 5.35
CA SER A 141 -14.38 37.72 3.95
C SER A 141 -14.27 38.85 2.92
N GLY A 142 -14.13 40.11 3.36
CA GLY A 142 -13.93 41.27 2.49
C GLY A 142 -15.22 41.94 1.98
N THR A 143 -16.40 41.55 2.46
CA THR A 143 -17.69 42.06 1.96
C THR A 143 -18.44 42.92 2.99
N SER A 144 -18.74 44.19 2.64
CA SER A 144 -19.17 45.28 3.54
C SER A 144 -20.54 45.12 4.24
N THR A 145 -21.30 44.06 3.97
CA THR A 145 -22.58 43.79 4.64
C THR A 145 -22.67 42.32 5.06
N PRO A 146 -23.38 41.96 6.16
CA PRO A 146 -23.59 40.57 6.56
C PRO A 146 -24.31 39.81 5.45
N PHE A 147 -23.62 38.85 4.85
CA PHE A 147 -24.18 37.98 3.83
C PHE A 147 -24.34 36.56 4.37
N ASN A 148 -25.34 35.83 3.90
CA ASN A 148 -25.41 34.39 4.14
C ASN A 148 -24.35 33.73 3.26
N ILE A 149 -23.13 33.58 3.80
CA ILE A 149 -22.03 32.91 3.12
C ILE A 149 -22.13 31.39 3.33
N GLN A 150 -21.80 30.65 2.29
CA GLN A 150 -21.60 29.21 2.32
C GLN A 150 -20.27 28.93 1.64
N GLY A 151 -19.39 28.21 2.31
CA GLY A 151 -18.15 27.75 1.72
C GLY A 151 -18.34 26.41 1.03
N ASP A 152 -17.38 26.06 0.17
CA ASP A 152 -17.09 24.67 -0.16
C ASP A 152 -15.59 24.54 -0.47
N TYR A 153 -15.01 23.36 -0.25
CA TYR A 153 -13.58 23.10 -0.36
C TYR A 153 -13.27 21.88 -1.23
N ASP A 154 -12.35 22.07 -2.17
CA ASP A 154 -11.78 21.00 -3.00
C ASP A 154 -10.37 20.62 -2.51
N PRO A 155 -10.18 19.41 -1.92
CA PRO A 155 -8.87 18.95 -1.44
C PRO A 155 -7.87 18.65 -2.56
N ILE A 156 -8.34 18.33 -3.77
CA ILE A 156 -7.45 17.97 -4.88
C ILE A 156 -6.73 19.24 -5.34
N THR A 157 -7.50 20.30 -5.62
CA THR A 157 -6.93 21.57 -6.08
C THR A 157 -6.52 22.54 -4.97
N ASP A 158 -6.85 22.23 -3.71
CA ASP A 158 -6.63 23.07 -2.52
C ASP A 158 -7.32 24.44 -2.62
N ARG A 159 -8.56 24.44 -3.10
CA ARG A 159 -9.31 25.66 -3.39
C ARG A 159 -10.53 25.75 -2.49
N TYR A 160 -10.75 26.93 -1.93
CA TYR A 160 -11.92 27.24 -1.12
C TYR A 160 -12.70 28.37 -1.76
N VAL A 161 -14.00 28.18 -1.95
CA VAL A 161 -14.88 29.20 -2.56
C VAL A 161 -15.99 29.54 -1.60
N LEU A 162 -16.32 30.83 -1.56
CA LEU A 162 -17.45 31.38 -0.83
C LEU A 162 -18.56 31.80 -1.78
N GLY A 163 -19.73 31.20 -1.57
CA GLY A 163 -20.98 31.56 -2.20
C GLY A 163 -21.76 32.50 -1.32
N TYR A 164 -22.47 33.45 -1.94
CA TYR A 164 -23.23 34.46 -1.22
C TYR A 164 -24.69 34.38 -1.63
N ARG A 165 -25.60 34.05 -0.69
CA ARG A 165 -27.03 33.87 -1.00
C ARG A 165 -27.68 35.09 -1.66
N ASN A 166 -27.20 36.29 -1.34
CA ASN A 166 -27.77 37.56 -1.78
C ASN A 166 -26.86 38.36 -2.74
N LEU A 167 -25.67 37.84 -3.07
CA LEU A 167 -24.79 38.48 -4.05
C LEU A 167 -24.69 37.63 -5.31
N ARG A 168 -24.39 38.30 -6.43
CA ARG A 168 -24.37 37.69 -7.76
C ARG A 168 -23.00 37.12 -8.15
N ARG A 169 -22.20 36.74 -7.15
CA ARG A 169 -20.82 36.31 -7.32
C ARG A 169 -20.47 35.26 -6.28
N PHE A 170 -19.49 34.44 -6.60
CA PHE A 170 -18.66 33.74 -5.62
C PHE A 170 -17.30 34.41 -5.50
N THR A 171 -16.61 34.16 -4.38
CA THR A 171 -15.27 34.64 -4.07
C THR A 171 -14.38 33.45 -3.78
N GLU A 172 -13.25 33.35 -4.45
CA GLU A 172 -12.23 32.36 -4.10
C GLU A 172 -11.37 32.89 -2.95
N VAL A 173 -11.08 32.02 -2.00
CA VAL A 173 -10.28 32.32 -0.81
C VAL A 173 -9.20 31.26 -0.67
N ASP A 174 -7.99 31.69 -0.30
CA ASP A 174 -6.91 30.78 0.07
C ASP A 174 -7.29 30.05 1.39
N PRO A 175 -7.39 28.71 1.43
CA PRO A 175 -7.79 27.98 2.64
C PRO A 175 -6.80 28.12 3.80
N ASN A 176 -5.54 28.45 3.50
CA ASN A 176 -4.44 28.56 4.46
C ASN A 176 -4.27 29.99 4.99
N SER A 177 -4.32 31.00 4.12
CA SER A 177 -4.16 32.41 4.52
C SER A 177 -5.49 33.14 4.74
N LEU A 178 -6.60 32.56 4.28
CA LEU A 178 -7.93 33.17 4.23
C LEU A 178 -7.98 34.51 3.46
N GLN A 179 -7.00 34.75 2.59
CA GLN A 179 -6.97 35.91 1.70
C GLN A 179 -7.89 35.71 0.50
N ASN A 180 -8.56 36.79 0.07
CA ASN A 180 -9.37 36.80 -1.15
C ASN A 180 -8.45 36.70 -2.38
N LEU A 181 -8.64 35.66 -3.20
CA LEU A 181 -7.89 35.38 -4.43
C LEU A 181 -8.58 35.88 -5.70
N GLY A 182 -9.76 36.48 -5.56
CA GLY A 182 -10.52 37.11 -6.62
C GLY A 182 -12.00 36.74 -6.59
N ASP A 183 -12.82 37.69 -7.01
CA ASP A 183 -14.25 37.53 -7.16
C ASP A 183 -14.60 37.14 -8.59
N SER A 184 -15.65 36.33 -8.77
CA SER A 184 -16.26 36.10 -10.09
C SER A 184 -16.93 37.37 -10.64
N SER A 185 -16.91 37.54 -11.96
CA SER A 185 -17.29 38.79 -12.64
C SER A 185 -18.79 38.95 -12.94
N TYR A 186 -19.69 38.19 -12.32
CA TYR A 186 -21.06 38.03 -12.83
C TYR A 186 -22.10 39.03 -12.26
N ALA A 187 -23.02 39.44 -13.14
CA ALA A 187 -24.21 40.24 -12.84
C ALA A 187 -25.48 39.47 -13.27
N GLY A 188 -26.00 38.59 -12.41
CA GLY A 188 -27.34 37.98 -12.58
C GLY A 188 -28.48 38.99 -12.45
N GLY A 189 -29.74 38.54 -12.52
CA GLY A 189 -30.93 39.36 -12.27
C GLY A 189 -31.14 39.69 -10.79
N ALA A 190 -32.02 40.64 -10.47
CA ALA A 190 -32.42 40.92 -9.08
C ALA A 190 -33.35 39.81 -8.56
N ASN A 191 -33.19 39.39 -7.30
CA ASN A 191 -33.99 38.38 -6.59
C ASN A 191 -33.66 36.89 -6.87
N GLU A 192 -32.50 36.59 -7.44
CA GLU A 192 -32.05 35.21 -7.60
C GLU A 192 -31.55 34.66 -6.25
N THR A 193 -32.26 33.68 -5.66
CA THR A 193 -31.76 32.98 -4.47
C THR A 193 -30.87 31.83 -4.93
N ARG A 194 -29.63 31.79 -4.44
CA ARG A 194 -28.62 30.85 -4.93
C ARG A 194 -28.03 30.03 -3.81
N ARG A 195 -27.73 28.77 -4.12
CA ARG A 195 -27.01 27.86 -3.24
C ARG A 195 -25.82 27.34 -4.03
N MET A 196 -24.61 27.61 -3.56
CA MET A 196 -23.46 26.89 -4.10
C MET A 196 -23.66 25.41 -3.80
N LEU A 197 -23.44 24.60 -4.82
CA LEU A 197 -23.48 23.16 -4.67
C LEU A 197 -22.10 22.72 -4.21
N HIS A 198 -21.15 22.63 -5.14
CA HIS A 198 -19.85 22.00 -4.89
C HIS A 198 -18.76 22.60 -5.76
N ILE A 199 -17.51 22.41 -5.36
CA ILE A 199 -16.30 22.58 -6.15
C ILE A 199 -15.75 21.19 -6.44
N VAL A 200 -15.44 20.92 -7.71
CA VAL A 200 -14.82 19.66 -8.13
C VAL A 200 -13.80 19.96 -9.21
N ASP A 201 -12.57 19.54 -9.00
CA ASP A 201 -11.48 19.58 -9.98
C ASP A 201 -11.30 20.97 -10.63
N GLY A 202 -11.34 22.02 -9.81
CA GLY A 202 -11.18 23.40 -10.30
C GLY A 202 -12.44 24.01 -10.94
N TYR A 203 -13.60 23.35 -10.82
CA TYR A 203 -14.89 23.89 -11.27
C TYR A 203 -15.84 24.16 -10.12
N VAL A 204 -16.57 25.28 -10.16
CA VAL A 204 -17.68 25.57 -9.23
C VAL A 204 -19.00 25.19 -9.88
N TYR A 205 -19.82 24.45 -9.15
CA TYR A 205 -21.17 24.08 -9.49
C TYR A 205 -22.15 24.89 -8.64
N GLU A 206 -23.05 25.62 -9.30
CA GLU A 206 -24.01 26.51 -8.66
C GLU A 206 -25.44 26.08 -9.02
N ASN A 207 -26.27 25.83 -8.01
CA ASN A 207 -27.70 25.61 -8.25
C ASN A 207 -28.41 26.95 -8.39
N TYR A 208 -29.14 27.09 -9.48
CA TYR A 208 -30.06 28.19 -9.70
C TYR A 208 -31.51 27.71 -9.55
N ALA A 209 -32.20 28.25 -8.55
CA ALA A 209 -33.49 27.79 -8.00
C ALA A 209 -34.55 27.25 -8.98
N THR A 210 -34.62 27.73 -10.23
CA THR A 210 -35.64 27.31 -11.23
C THR A 210 -35.12 27.15 -12.67
N SER A 211 -33.81 27.21 -12.94
CA SER A 211 -33.30 27.33 -14.32
C SER A 211 -31.96 26.65 -14.62
N GLY A 212 -31.48 25.76 -13.76
CA GLY A 212 -30.30 24.96 -14.13
C GLY A 212 -29.24 24.79 -13.06
N LEU A 213 -28.36 23.83 -13.33
CA LEU A 213 -27.04 23.74 -12.73
C LEU A 213 -26.05 24.50 -13.63
N ARG A 214 -25.24 25.38 -13.07
CA ARG A 214 -24.18 26.07 -13.82
C ARG A 214 -22.82 25.56 -13.39
N ARG A 215 -21.90 25.44 -14.34
CA ARG A 215 -20.50 25.13 -14.09
C ARG A 215 -19.64 26.33 -14.46
N TRP A 216 -18.75 26.69 -13.55
CA TRP A 216 -17.77 27.76 -13.70
C TRP A 216 -16.37 27.18 -13.62
N GLU A 217 -15.47 27.63 -14.48
CA GLU A 217 -14.05 27.27 -14.38
C GLU A 217 -13.35 28.30 -13.50
N LEU A 218 -12.74 27.84 -12.39
CA LEU A 218 -12.20 28.74 -11.38
C LEU A 218 -10.99 29.54 -11.87
N ASP A 219 -10.24 29.05 -12.85
CA ASP A 219 -9.08 29.78 -13.39
C ASP A 219 -9.50 30.97 -14.26
N SER A 220 -10.62 30.86 -14.96
CA SER A 220 -11.11 31.96 -15.79
C SER A 220 -11.91 32.99 -15.00
N LYS A 221 -12.65 32.55 -13.96
CA LYS A 221 -13.61 33.35 -13.15
C LYS A 221 -14.63 34.16 -13.97
N ASN A 222 -14.70 33.92 -15.28
CA ASN A 222 -15.58 34.58 -16.24
C ASN A 222 -16.87 33.78 -16.39
N PHE A 223 -17.86 34.31 -17.14
CA PHE A 223 -19.19 33.71 -17.42
C PHE A 223 -19.21 32.17 -17.38
N PRO A 224 -20.31 31.54 -16.90
CA PRO A 224 -20.33 30.10 -16.69
C PRO A 224 -19.95 29.39 -17.99
N SER A 225 -18.94 28.53 -17.92
CA SER A 225 -18.39 27.87 -19.10
C SER A 225 -19.42 26.93 -19.73
N THR A 226 -20.35 26.42 -18.93
CA THR A 226 -21.47 25.58 -19.36
C THR A 226 -22.68 25.74 -18.44
N SER A 227 -23.88 25.70 -19.03
CA SER A 227 -25.15 25.61 -18.30
C SER A 227 -25.81 24.27 -18.59
N PHE A 228 -26.19 23.56 -17.54
CA PHE A 228 -26.88 22.28 -17.64
C PHE A 228 -28.37 22.45 -17.34
N VAL A 229 -29.20 21.70 -18.05
CA VAL A 229 -30.63 21.63 -17.75
C VAL A 229 -30.79 20.86 -16.45
N GLN A 230 -31.29 21.56 -15.43
CA GLN A 230 -31.61 20.93 -14.15
C GLN A 230 -32.71 19.88 -14.36
N PRO A 231 -32.60 18.69 -13.74
CA PRO A 231 -33.66 17.69 -13.83
C PRO A 231 -34.99 18.30 -13.35
N ALA A 232 -36.02 18.23 -14.18
CA ALA A 232 -37.27 18.98 -13.97
C ALA A 232 -37.88 18.67 -12.59
N GLY A 233 -38.06 19.70 -11.74
CA GLY A 233 -38.67 19.58 -10.39
C GLY A 233 -37.68 19.27 -9.26
N THR A 234 -36.41 19.65 -9.40
CA THR A 234 -35.38 19.48 -8.36
C THR A 234 -35.01 20.82 -7.71
N ASP A 235 -35.96 21.51 -7.09
CA ASP A 235 -35.66 22.79 -6.46
C ASP A 235 -34.78 22.58 -5.21
N TRP A 236 -33.77 23.45 -5.02
CA TRP A 236 -32.89 23.46 -3.84
C TRP A 236 -32.11 22.17 -3.60
N LEU A 237 -31.11 21.90 -4.45
CA LEU A 237 -30.26 20.73 -4.31
C LEU A 237 -29.29 20.87 -3.13
N ALA A 238 -29.24 19.85 -2.26
CA ALA A 238 -28.03 19.51 -1.52
C ALA A 238 -27.21 18.55 -2.39
N GLY A 239 -25.90 18.54 -2.22
CA GLY A 239 -25.06 17.60 -2.96
C GLY A 239 -23.83 17.18 -2.18
N GLY A 240 -23.04 16.32 -2.78
CA GLY A 240 -21.69 15.99 -2.35
C GLY A 240 -20.91 15.45 -3.54
N VAL A 241 -19.62 15.24 -3.37
CA VAL A 241 -18.70 14.88 -4.46
C VAL A 241 -18.04 13.55 -4.15
N ASP A 242 -18.19 12.58 -5.03
CA ASP A 242 -17.28 11.43 -5.07
C ASP A 242 -15.95 11.93 -5.65
N ARG A 243 -14.92 12.01 -4.81
CA ARG A 243 -13.64 12.62 -5.17
C ARG A 243 -12.78 11.70 -6.03
N ASN A 244 -13.06 10.40 -6.06
CA ASN A 244 -12.31 9.46 -6.90
C ASN A 244 -12.82 9.53 -8.35
N SER A 245 -14.13 9.69 -8.55
CA SER A 245 -14.73 9.76 -9.89
C SER A 245 -15.07 11.16 -10.40
N GLY A 246 -15.06 12.17 -9.51
CA GLY A 246 -15.58 13.51 -9.76
C GLY A 246 -17.11 13.59 -9.82
N THR A 247 -17.83 12.48 -9.61
CA THR A 247 -19.30 12.43 -9.74
C THR A 247 -19.96 13.30 -8.67
N LEU A 248 -20.90 14.15 -9.10
CA LEU A 248 -21.72 14.94 -8.20
C LEU A 248 -22.94 14.14 -7.76
N TYR A 249 -23.14 13.98 -6.46
CA TYR A 249 -24.40 13.48 -5.92
C TYR A 249 -25.32 14.65 -5.61
N PHE A 250 -26.62 14.45 -5.79
CA PHE A 250 -27.64 15.44 -5.47
C PHE A 250 -28.87 14.82 -4.82
N ALA A 251 -29.53 15.60 -3.99
CA ALA A 251 -30.89 15.34 -3.54
C ALA A 251 -31.69 16.64 -3.50
N ASP A 252 -32.97 16.55 -3.83
CA ASP A 252 -33.89 17.70 -3.71
C ASP A 252 -34.21 17.99 -2.24
N TYR A 253 -34.62 19.22 -1.94
CA TYR A 253 -34.88 19.66 -0.57
C TYR A 253 -35.96 18.84 0.15
N ASN A 254 -36.94 18.35 -0.61
CA ASN A 254 -38.01 17.49 -0.08
C ASN A 254 -37.57 16.03 0.09
N GLY A 255 -36.34 15.67 -0.34
CA GLY A 255 -35.79 14.33 -0.26
C GLY A 255 -36.55 13.29 -1.10
N THR A 256 -37.35 13.72 -2.06
CA THR A 256 -38.15 12.84 -2.93
C THR A 256 -37.36 12.31 -4.11
N ARG A 257 -36.20 12.90 -4.40
CA ARG A 257 -35.34 12.58 -5.53
C ARG A 257 -33.89 12.61 -5.10
N PHE A 258 -33.17 11.57 -5.47
CA PHE A 258 -31.75 11.41 -5.25
C PHE A 258 -31.11 10.88 -6.53
N GLY A 259 -29.87 11.27 -6.80
CA GLY A 259 -29.19 10.86 -8.00
C GLY A 259 -27.77 11.38 -8.11
N THR A 260 -27.18 11.18 -9.28
CA THR A 260 -25.87 11.71 -9.65
C THR A 260 -25.96 12.61 -10.86
N ILE A 261 -25.02 13.54 -10.99
CA ILE A 261 -24.78 14.37 -12.16
C ILE A 261 -23.34 14.15 -12.57
N ASP A 262 -23.13 13.81 -13.84
CA ASP A 262 -21.81 13.82 -14.46
C ASP A 262 -21.34 15.29 -14.59
N PRO A 263 -20.24 15.69 -13.92
CA PRO A 263 -19.74 17.07 -13.96
C PRO A 263 -19.33 17.54 -15.36
N GLN A 264 -18.97 16.62 -16.26
CA GLN A 264 -18.51 16.92 -17.61
C GLN A 264 -19.68 17.13 -18.56
N THR A 265 -20.66 16.24 -18.53
CA THR A 265 -21.79 16.23 -19.48
C THR A 265 -23.06 16.90 -18.94
N GLY A 266 -23.19 17.02 -17.62
CA GLY A 266 -24.41 17.48 -16.95
C GLY A 266 -25.54 16.46 -16.95
N ASN A 267 -25.29 15.24 -17.42
CA ASN A 267 -26.30 14.18 -17.46
C ASN A 267 -26.63 13.74 -16.04
N ALA A 268 -27.91 13.74 -15.69
CA ALA A 268 -28.40 13.28 -14.40
C ALA A 268 -28.89 11.83 -14.48
N THR A 269 -28.49 11.02 -13.50
CA THR A 269 -28.98 9.66 -13.29
C THR A 269 -29.71 9.61 -11.95
N PHE A 270 -30.98 9.22 -11.96
CA PHE A 270 -31.74 9.05 -10.71
C PHE A 270 -31.43 7.69 -10.09
N LEU A 271 -31.27 7.71 -8.77
CA LEU A 271 -30.97 6.56 -7.92
C LEU A 271 -32.15 6.33 -6.97
N ALA A 272 -32.09 5.28 -6.15
CA ALA A 272 -33.09 5.02 -5.13
C ALA A 272 -33.27 6.25 -4.23
N ALA A 273 -34.48 6.78 -4.18
CA ALA A 273 -34.81 7.88 -3.28
C ALA A 273 -34.91 7.37 -1.84
N GLY A 274 -34.38 8.14 -0.90
CA GLY A 274 -34.67 7.92 0.51
C GLY A 274 -35.89 8.72 0.97
N SER A 275 -36.03 8.93 2.27
CA SER A 275 -37.18 9.61 2.87
C SER A 275 -36.68 10.75 3.76
N PHE A 276 -36.28 11.87 3.15
CA PHE A 276 -35.64 12.99 3.83
C PHE A 276 -36.50 14.27 3.76
N PRO A 277 -37.49 14.47 4.65
CA PRO A 277 -38.12 15.77 4.73
C PRO A 277 -37.09 16.82 5.21
N ASN A 278 -36.94 17.91 4.45
CA ASN A 278 -36.06 19.06 4.77
C ASN A 278 -34.56 18.72 4.80
N LEU A 279 -34.05 18.11 3.73
CA LEU A 279 -32.64 17.76 3.63
C LEU A 279 -31.73 18.99 3.74
N SER A 280 -30.72 18.91 4.62
CA SER A 280 -29.81 20.02 4.92
C SER A 280 -28.44 19.85 4.31
N SER A 281 -27.86 18.65 4.42
CA SER A 281 -26.55 18.33 3.85
C SER A 281 -26.55 16.92 3.29
N LEU A 282 -25.75 16.78 2.25
CA LEU A 282 -25.31 15.50 1.71
C LEU A 282 -23.78 15.51 1.79
N THR A 283 -23.17 14.40 2.16
CA THR A 283 -21.71 14.26 2.09
C THR A 283 -21.37 12.88 1.55
N VAL A 284 -20.31 12.80 0.77
CA VAL A 284 -19.88 11.58 0.10
C VAL A 284 -18.57 11.12 0.73
N VAL A 285 -18.50 9.81 0.97
CA VAL A 285 -17.35 9.12 1.55
C VAL A 285 -16.97 7.98 0.62
N ASN A 286 -15.77 8.05 0.08
CA ASN A 286 -15.11 6.94 -0.57
C ASN A 286 -14.48 6.04 0.50
N THR A 287 -14.74 4.72 0.43
CA THR A 287 -14.11 3.78 1.36
C THR A 287 -12.68 3.45 0.96
N ASP A 288 -12.35 3.56 -0.32
CA ASP A 288 -10.98 3.64 -0.83
C ASP A 288 -10.46 5.08 -0.79
N VAL A 289 -9.18 5.22 -0.48
CA VAL A 289 -8.51 6.52 -0.47
C VAL A 289 -7.52 6.57 -1.61
N GLU A 290 -7.80 7.44 -2.59
CA GLU A 290 -6.87 7.79 -3.65
C GLU A 290 -6.32 9.20 -3.39
N VAL A 291 -5.00 9.31 -3.29
CA VAL A 291 -4.30 10.58 -3.13
C VAL A 291 -3.53 10.85 -4.40
N GLY A 292 -3.92 11.90 -5.11
CA GLY A 292 -3.27 12.39 -6.33
C GLY A 292 -2.01 13.20 -6.04
N ASP A 293 -1.73 14.20 -6.84
CA ASP A 293 -0.54 15.07 -6.78
C ASP A 293 -0.54 16.10 -5.63
N TYR A 294 -0.88 15.67 -4.41
CA TYR A 294 -0.96 16.53 -3.24
C TYR A 294 -0.49 15.89 -1.92
N GLU A 295 -0.30 16.75 -0.92
CA GLU A 295 -0.01 16.35 0.47
C GLU A 295 -1.27 16.35 1.34
N THR A 296 -1.42 15.32 2.17
CA THR A 296 -2.51 15.19 3.16
C THR A 296 -2.05 14.42 4.41
N THR A 297 -2.83 14.50 5.48
CA THR A 297 -2.54 13.83 6.75
C THR A 297 -3.77 13.11 7.31
N SER A 298 -3.63 11.84 7.69
CA SER A 298 -4.65 11.11 8.44
C SER A 298 -4.52 11.44 9.92
N TYR A 299 -5.42 12.27 10.44
CA TYR A 299 -5.38 12.77 11.82
C TYR A 299 -6.01 11.85 12.87
N PHE A 300 -6.67 10.78 12.44
CA PHE A 300 -7.46 9.96 13.35
C PHE A 300 -7.34 8.48 13.05
N ASN A 301 -7.69 7.68 14.06
CA ASN A 301 -7.91 6.26 13.86
C ASN A 301 -9.03 6.05 12.84
N LYS A 302 -8.71 5.33 11.76
CA LYS A 302 -9.62 5.11 10.63
C LYS A 302 -9.33 3.77 9.97
N SER A 303 -10.39 3.10 9.54
CA SER A 303 -10.31 1.95 8.65
C SER A 303 -10.82 2.35 7.27
N ILE A 304 -10.08 1.96 6.23
CA ILE A 304 -10.36 2.19 4.81
C ILE A 304 -10.24 0.86 4.07
N ASP A 305 -10.85 0.77 2.88
CA ASP A 305 -10.82 -0.43 2.06
C ASP A 305 -9.50 -0.60 1.31
N SER A 306 -8.89 0.49 0.88
CA SER A 306 -7.54 0.48 0.29
C SER A 306 -6.94 1.89 0.29
N LEU A 307 -5.62 1.99 0.11
CA LEU A 307 -4.89 3.25 0.00
C LEU A 307 -4.02 3.25 -1.26
N SER A 308 -4.21 4.23 -2.13
CA SER A 308 -3.33 4.49 -3.28
C SER A 308 -2.77 5.90 -3.18
N VAL A 309 -1.44 6.01 -3.11
CA VAL A 309 -0.71 7.28 -2.96
C VAL A 309 0.04 7.56 -4.26
N GLY A 310 -0.26 8.69 -4.91
CA GLY A 310 0.33 9.11 -6.17
C GLY A 310 -0.42 8.63 -7.40
N THR A 311 -1.75 8.65 -7.41
CA THR A 311 -2.55 8.14 -8.55
C THR A 311 -2.41 8.98 -9.83
N THR A 312 -2.18 10.29 -9.69
CA THR A 312 -2.04 11.24 -10.81
C THR A 312 -0.69 11.98 -10.84
N GLY A 313 0.20 11.73 -9.87
CA GLY A 313 1.48 12.43 -9.77
C GLY A 313 2.22 12.18 -8.45
N PHE A 314 2.97 13.18 -8.00
CA PHE A 314 3.74 13.12 -6.75
C PHE A 314 2.84 13.43 -5.56
N ALA A 315 2.56 12.42 -4.73
CA ALA A 315 1.74 12.56 -3.54
C ALA A 315 2.56 12.45 -2.26
N LYS A 316 2.02 13.00 -1.18
CA LYS A 316 2.51 12.73 0.16
C LYS A 316 1.36 12.47 1.13
N VAL A 317 1.41 11.36 1.84
CA VAL A 317 0.47 11.05 2.93
C VAL A 317 1.25 10.93 4.22
N ASN A 318 0.83 11.65 5.25
CA ASN A 318 1.32 11.46 6.61
C ASN A 318 0.25 10.74 7.44
N ILE A 319 0.64 9.78 8.28
CA ILE A 319 -0.22 9.28 9.36
C ILE A 319 0.17 10.03 10.63
N ALA A 320 -0.80 10.72 11.25
CA ALA A 320 -0.55 11.55 12.41
C ALA A 320 -0.10 10.73 13.62
N GLU A 321 0.63 11.38 14.52
CA GLU A 321 1.19 10.77 15.72
C GLU A 321 0.14 10.04 16.57
N ASN A 322 0.52 8.89 17.12
CA ASN A 322 -0.34 8.06 17.97
C ASN A 322 -1.70 7.69 17.34
N THR A 323 -1.80 7.64 16.02
CA THR A 323 -3.00 7.19 15.31
C THR A 323 -2.75 5.92 14.50
N THR A 324 -3.82 5.20 14.18
CA THR A 324 -3.80 4.00 13.36
C THR A 324 -4.63 4.20 12.10
N LEU A 325 -4.00 4.10 10.93
CA LEU A 325 -4.70 3.93 9.66
C LEU A 325 -4.70 2.44 9.30
N THR A 326 -5.87 1.82 9.34
CA THR A 326 -6.06 0.42 8.94
C THR A 326 -6.52 0.34 7.49
N SER A 327 -5.81 -0.41 6.65
CA SER A 327 -6.22 -0.71 5.27
C SER A 327 -6.68 -2.17 5.19
N ASN A 328 -7.95 -2.39 4.85
CA ASN A 328 -8.53 -3.73 4.68
C ASN A 328 -8.21 -4.36 3.32
N GLY A 329 -7.51 -3.62 2.46
CA GLY A 329 -7.01 -4.05 1.16
C GLY A 329 -5.59 -3.53 0.96
N ASN A 330 -5.10 -3.67 -0.27
CA ASN A 330 -3.71 -3.35 -0.58
C ASN A 330 -3.40 -1.85 -0.41
N VAL A 331 -2.16 -1.57 -0.04
CA VAL A 331 -1.59 -0.22 -0.02
C VAL A 331 -0.62 -0.09 -1.19
N SER A 332 -0.77 0.95 -2.01
CA SER A 332 0.15 1.27 -3.11
C SER A 332 0.76 2.65 -2.91
N ILE A 333 2.09 2.73 -2.95
CA ILE A 333 2.84 3.99 -2.91
C ILE A 333 3.55 4.14 -4.25
N ASN A 334 2.93 4.86 -5.18
CA ASN A 334 3.41 4.97 -6.54
C ASN A 334 4.74 5.72 -6.63
N SER A 335 5.46 5.53 -7.74
CA SER A 335 6.78 6.12 -7.94
C SER A 335 6.77 7.63 -7.73
N GLY A 336 7.79 8.12 -7.00
CA GLY A 336 7.92 9.54 -6.64
C GLY A 336 7.06 9.98 -5.44
N SER A 337 6.12 9.17 -4.99
CA SER A 337 5.24 9.52 -3.88
C SER A 337 5.74 8.97 -2.54
N THR A 338 5.27 9.58 -1.45
CA THR A 338 5.69 9.26 -0.09
C THR A 338 4.52 8.90 0.81
N LEU A 339 4.66 7.82 1.58
CA LEU A 339 3.83 7.55 2.75
C LEU A 339 4.71 7.58 3.99
N ASP A 340 4.38 8.49 4.91
CA ASP A 340 5.09 8.75 6.14
C ASP A 340 4.29 8.20 7.33
N VAL A 341 4.89 7.32 8.12
CA VAL A 341 4.32 6.72 9.33
C VAL A 341 5.15 7.16 10.53
N PHE A 342 4.73 8.24 11.20
CA PHE A 342 5.59 8.94 12.14
C PHE A 342 5.09 9.00 13.58
N ASN A 343 6.01 9.15 14.55
CA ASN A 343 5.73 9.49 15.95
C ASN A 343 4.70 8.55 16.60
N ASN A 344 5.02 7.25 16.67
CA ASN A 344 4.13 6.19 17.17
C ASN A 344 2.82 6.01 16.36
N ALA A 345 2.73 6.57 15.15
CA ALA A 345 1.66 6.22 14.22
C ALA A 345 1.78 4.75 13.77
N THR A 346 0.66 4.17 13.38
CA THR A 346 0.59 2.82 12.82
C THR A 346 -0.12 2.84 11.47
N LEU A 347 0.55 2.28 10.45
CA LEU A 347 -0.10 1.77 9.25
C LEU A 347 -0.39 0.29 9.47
N ASP A 348 -1.65 -0.07 9.57
CA ASP A 348 -2.06 -1.47 9.74
C ASP A 348 -2.66 -2.00 8.44
N ALA A 349 -1.84 -2.67 7.63
CA ALA A 349 -2.26 -3.46 6.48
C ALA A 349 -2.06 -4.95 6.77
N SER A 350 -2.26 -5.38 8.03
CA SER A 350 -2.11 -6.78 8.43
C SER A 350 -3.07 -7.66 7.63
N GLY A 351 -2.52 -8.68 6.96
CA GLY A 351 -3.27 -9.52 6.02
C GLY A 351 -3.24 -9.05 4.55
N GLN A 352 -2.68 -7.87 4.26
CA GLN A 352 -2.68 -7.26 2.92
C GLN A 352 -1.26 -7.11 2.35
N THR A 353 -1.19 -6.71 1.09
CA THR A 353 0.07 -6.38 0.41
C THR A 353 0.33 -4.88 0.45
N ILE A 354 1.56 -4.47 0.79
CA ILE A 354 2.07 -3.12 0.57
C ILE A 354 3.01 -3.14 -0.64
N ASN A 355 2.68 -2.37 -1.69
CA ASN A 355 3.53 -2.16 -2.86
C ASN A 355 4.21 -0.79 -2.76
N VAL A 356 5.53 -0.77 -2.82
CA VAL A 356 6.35 0.45 -2.65
C VAL A 356 7.25 0.72 -3.86
N PRO A 357 6.71 1.13 -5.03
CA PRO A 357 7.51 1.78 -6.07
C PRO A 357 8.05 3.17 -5.69
N GLY A 358 7.40 3.85 -4.73
CA GLY A 358 7.76 5.16 -4.21
C GLY A 358 8.62 5.08 -2.95
N TYR A 359 8.25 5.84 -1.93
CA TYR A 359 8.96 5.93 -0.65
C TYR A 359 8.03 5.66 0.54
N LEU A 360 8.32 4.62 1.32
CA LEU A 360 7.70 4.38 2.62
C LEU A 360 8.69 4.76 3.71
N HIS A 361 8.31 5.70 4.56
CA HIS A 361 9.14 6.14 5.68
C HIS A 361 8.46 5.82 7.01
N ILE A 362 9.19 5.20 7.92
CA ILE A 362 8.70 4.78 9.23
C ILE A 362 9.65 5.35 10.28
N SER A 363 9.29 6.45 10.95
CA SER A 363 10.19 7.12 11.91
C SER A 363 9.57 8.28 12.71
N PRO A 364 10.12 8.68 13.86
CA PRO A 364 10.56 7.78 14.91
C PRO A 364 9.39 6.93 15.43
N ASN A 365 9.68 5.70 15.85
CA ASN A 365 8.73 4.78 16.49
C ASN A 365 7.43 4.47 15.72
N GLY A 366 7.33 4.86 14.45
CA GLY A 366 6.20 4.45 13.60
C GLY A 366 6.21 2.94 13.40
N THR A 367 5.05 2.36 13.10
CA THR A 367 4.91 0.94 12.79
C THR A 367 4.13 0.73 11.50
N ALA A 368 4.68 -0.06 10.57
CA ALA A 368 3.94 -0.55 9.41
C ALA A 368 3.80 -2.07 9.48
N ASN A 369 2.57 -2.58 9.41
CA ASN A 369 2.27 -4.01 9.42
C ASN A 369 1.73 -4.45 8.06
N ALA A 370 2.21 -5.58 7.54
CA ALA A 370 1.78 -6.16 6.27
C ALA A 370 1.81 -7.70 6.31
N ALA A 371 1.03 -8.35 5.44
CA ALA A 371 1.26 -9.77 5.15
C ALA A 371 2.38 -9.95 4.14
N THR A 372 2.41 -9.13 3.10
CA THR A 372 3.41 -9.16 2.03
C THR A 372 3.86 -7.74 1.71
N VAL A 373 5.13 -7.58 1.38
CA VAL A 373 5.67 -6.30 0.93
C VAL A 373 6.48 -6.49 -0.36
N ASN A 374 6.17 -5.67 -1.37
CA ASN A 374 6.93 -5.59 -2.61
C ASN A 374 7.58 -4.21 -2.70
N ASN A 375 8.90 -4.16 -2.55
CA ASN A 375 9.65 -2.91 -2.60
C ASN A 375 10.43 -2.79 -3.91
N ASP A 376 9.99 -1.89 -4.79
CA ASP A 376 10.72 -1.51 -6.02
C ASP A 376 11.35 -0.11 -5.89
N GLY A 377 11.02 0.63 -4.84
CA GLY A 377 11.45 1.99 -4.55
C GLY A 377 12.36 2.02 -3.33
N THR A 378 11.92 2.68 -2.26
CA THR A 378 12.67 2.73 -1.00
C THR A 378 11.75 2.60 0.20
N ILE A 379 12.10 1.71 1.11
CA ILE A 379 11.53 1.66 2.46
C ILE A 379 12.62 2.04 3.44
N ARG A 380 12.34 3.02 4.29
CA ARG A 380 13.26 3.47 5.34
C ARG A 380 12.60 3.39 6.71
N GLY A 381 13.19 2.61 7.61
CA GLY A 381 12.88 2.60 9.04
C GLY A 381 14.01 3.25 9.82
N THR A 382 13.75 4.29 10.62
CA THR A 382 14.79 4.92 11.46
C THR A 382 14.24 5.28 12.84
N PHE A 383 15.12 5.43 13.83
CA PHE A 383 14.80 5.89 15.18
C PHE A 383 13.64 5.10 15.83
N GLY A 384 13.74 3.77 15.84
CA GLY A 384 12.70 2.87 16.36
C GLY A 384 11.55 2.58 15.39
N GLY A 385 11.60 3.12 14.17
CA GLY A 385 10.65 2.78 13.11
C GLY A 385 10.68 1.29 12.79
N THR A 386 9.50 0.66 12.78
CA THR A 386 9.35 -0.79 12.68
C THR A 386 8.53 -1.18 11.45
N LEU A 387 9.07 -2.06 10.60
CA LEU A 387 8.33 -2.76 9.56
C LEU A 387 8.13 -4.22 9.97
N ASN A 388 6.88 -4.67 10.06
CA ASN A 388 6.52 -6.05 10.33
C ASN A 388 5.85 -6.69 9.13
N VAL A 389 6.47 -7.72 8.56
CA VAL A 389 5.96 -8.48 7.42
C VAL A 389 5.70 -9.91 7.85
N ALA A 390 4.44 -10.32 7.94
CA ALA A 390 4.12 -11.67 8.44
C ALA A 390 4.55 -12.79 7.48
N GLY A 391 4.52 -12.52 6.18
CA GLY A 391 4.96 -13.44 5.12
C GLY A 391 6.21 -12.93 4.43
N THR A 392 6.17 -12.86 3.09
CA THR A 392 7.33 -12.52 2.27
C THR A 392 7.49 -11.00 2.09
N LEU A 393 8.71 -10.53 2.29
CA LEU A 393 9.21 -9.22 1.89
C LEU A 393 10.13 -9.41 0.68
N THR A 394 9.71 -8.93 -0.48
CA THR A 394 10.56 -8.90 -1.69
C THR A 394 11.13 -7.51 -1.87
N ASN A 395 12.45 -7.41 -1.91
CA ASN A 395 13.16 -6.15 -2.11
C ASN A 395 13.92 -6.13 -3.45
N ASN A 396 13.42 -5.36 -4.41
CA ASN A 396 14.14 -4.99 -5.64
C ASN A 396 14.67 -3.54 -5.59
N GLY A 397 14.27 -2.76 -4.59
CA GLY A 397 14.71 -1.39 -4.34
C GLY A 397 15.71 -1.27 -3.19
N THR A 398 15.55 -0.23 -2.36
CA THR A 398 16.37 -0.02 -1.16
C THR A 398 15.57 -0.33 0.10
N LEU A 399 16.11 -1.17 0.97
CA LEU A 399 15.71 -1.27 2.38
C LEU A 399 16.76 -0.55 3.23
N ASP A 400 16.37 0.45 4.00
CA ASP A 400 17.27 1.22 4.85
C ASP A 400 16.76 1.25 6.30
N PHE A 401 17.32 0.40 7.15
CA PHE A 401 16.96 0.24 8.56
C PHE A 401 18.09 0.66 9.51
N ARG A 402 18.95 1.57 9.06
CA ARG A 402 19.98 2.20 9.88
C ARG A 402 19.36 3.10 10.97
N ASN A 403 20.18 3.57 11.90
CA ASN A 403 19.80 4.44 13.02
C ASN A 403 18.70 3.84 13.91
N GLY A 404 18.78 2.53 14.17
CA GLY A 404 17.86 1.82 15.05
C GLY A 404 16.48 1.55 14.44
N GLY A 405 16.38 1.43 13.11
CA GLY A 405 15.21 0.84 12.47
C GLY A 405 15.11 -0.66 12.79
N VAL A 406 13.89 -1.19 12.77
CA VAL A 406 13.61 -2.60 13.02
C VAL A 406 12.83 -3.18 11.85
N ILE A 407 13.24 -4.35 11.39
CA ILE A 407 12.54 -5.12 10.36
C ILE A 407 12.28 -6.53 10.87
N THR A 408 11.04 -7.00 10.77
CA THR A 408 10.66 -8.39 11.01
C THR A 408 9.96 -8.93 9.77
N TYR A 409 10.27 -10.17 9.41
CA TYR A 409 9.79 -10.81 8.19
C TYR A 409 9.61 -12.31 8.42
N GLY A 410 8.65 -12.94 7.73
CA GLY A 410 8.60 -14.40 7.61
C GLY A 410 9.64 -14.91 6.62
N GLU A 411 9.79 -14.22 5.49
CA GLU A 411 10.82 -14.46 4.49
C GLU A 411 11.27 -13.12 3.91
N LEU A 412 12.57 -12.93 3.72
CA LEU A 412 13.13 -11.76 3.06
C LEU A 412 13.90 -12.20 1.81
N ILE A 413 13.40 -11.81 0.64
CA ILE A 413 14.09 -11.97 -0.64
C ILE A 413 14.71 -10.62 -1.00
N ASN A 414 16.01 -10.47 -0.73
CA ASN A 414 16.76 -9.26 -1.07
C ASN A 414 17.41 -9.43 -2.45
N ASN A 415 16.89 -8.75 -3.48
CA ASN A 415 17.44 -8.72 -4.84
C ASN A 415 18.22 -7.44 -5.15
N SER A 416 18.36 -6.53 -4.17
CA SER A 416 19.02 -5.25 -4.35
C SER A 416 19.77 -4.85 -3.07
N GLN A 417 19.45 -3.74 -2.43
CA GLN A 417 20.24 -3.23 -1.29
C GLN A 417 19.46 -3.30 0.03
N LEU A 418 20.10 -3.84 1.05
CA LEU A 418 19.65 -3.79 2.44
C LEU A 418 20.73 -3.12 3.31
N PHE A 419 20.40 -2.00 3.95
CA PHE A 419 21.29 -1.29 4.88
C PHE A 419 20.81 -1.46 6.32
N VAL A 420 21.69 -1.93 7.21
CA VAL A 420 21.45 -2.12 8.64
C VAL A 420 22.66 -1.64 9.43
N ASP A 421 22.45 -1.00 10.58
CA ASP A 421 23.55 -0.67 11.50
C ASP A 421 23.75 -1.80 12.51
N GLY A 422 25.01 -2.10 12.83
CA GLY A 422 25.35 -3.12 13.83
C GLY A 422 25.05 -4.54 13.35
N THR A 423 24.50 -5.35 14.24
CA THR A 423 24.21 -6.78 14.02
C THR A 423 22.80 -6.96 13.44
N PHE A 424 22.71 -7.62 12.29
CA PHE A 424 21.46 -8.14 11.75
C PHE A 424 21.35 -9.63 12.07
N THR A 425 20.25 -10.06 12.68
CA THR A 425 20.01 -11.48 12.99
C THR A 425 18.86 -12.01 12.14
N ASN A 426 19.14 -12.94 11.24
CA ASN A 426 18.12 -13.71 10.55
C ASN A 426 17.69 -14.90 11.41
N THR A 427 16.40 -14.98 11.74
CA THR A 427 15.81 -16.15 12.42
C THR A 427 14.83 -16.92 11.54
N ASN A 428 14.62 -16.48 10.30
CA ASN A 428 13.67 -17.07 9.36
C ASN A 428 14.39 -17.36 8.03
N VAL A 429 13.78 -17.09 6.88
CA VAL A 429 14.42 -17.28 5.57
C VAL A 429 14.93 -15.93 5.04
N PHE A 430 16.22 -15.89 4.68
CA PHE A 430 16.86 -14.77 4.00
C PHE A 430 17.43 -15.27 2.67
N GLY A 431 16.89 -14.79 1.56
CA GLY A 431 17.30 -15.19 0.22
C GLY A 431 17.49 -14.03 -0.74
N GLY A 432 17.65 -14.35 -2.02
CA GLY A 432 17.83 -13.37 -3.10
C GLY A 432 19.30 -13.11 -3.45
N SER A 433 19.49 -12.27 -4.47
CA SER A 433 20.80 -12.01 -5.10
C SER A 433 21.42 -10.64 -4.79
N GLY A 434 20.85 -9.95 -3.81
CA GLY A 434 21.24 -8.60 -3.44
C GLY A 434 22.46 -8.54 -2.52
N THR A 435 22.77 -7.31 -2.10
CA THR A 435 23.83 -6.99 -1.15
C THR A 435 23.24 -6.55 0.19
N PHE A 436 23.72 -7.17 1.26
CA PHE A 436 23.57 -6.69 2.61
C PHE A 436 24.73 -5.73 2.96
N PHE A 437 24.40 -4.56 3.49
CA PHE A 437 25.34 -3.57 3.99
C PHE A 437 25.12 -3.40 5.49
N GLY A 438 25.99 -3.99 6.28
CA GLY A 438 26.00 -3.88 7.74
C GLY A 438 27.33 -4.36 8.30
N ALA A 439 27.56 -4.14 9.59
CA ALA A 439 28.82 -4.54 10.22
C ALA A 439 28.87 -6.06 10.45
N GLU A 440 27.74 -6.66 10.82
CA GLU A 440 27.64 -8.08 11.17
C GLU A 440 26.29 -8.65 10.74
N PHE A 441 26.30 -9.84 10.14
CA PHE A 441 25.14 -10.65 9.84
C PHE A 441 25.25 -11.98 10.60
N VAL A 442 24.24 -12.31 11.39
CA VAL A 442 24.12 -13.59 12.10
C VAL A 442 22.95 -14.38 11.52
N ASN A 443 23.22 -15.56 11.00
CA ASN A 443 22.20 -16.50 10.56
C ASN A 443 21.87 -17.52 11.66
N ASP A 444 20.69 -17.39 12.27
CA ASP A 444 20.07 -18.40 13.12
C ASP A 444 18.92 -19.14 12.40
N GLY A 445 18.62 -18.74 11.15
CA GLY A 445 17.57 -19.29 10.31
C GLY A 445 18.14 -20.01 9.08
N ILE A 446 17.61 -19.70 7.89
CA ILE A 446 18.07 -20.21 6.60
C ILE A 446 18.56 -19.04 5.75
N VAL A 447 19.76 -19.17 5.19
CA VAL A 447 20.27 -18.31 4.12
C VAL A 447 20.32 -19.10 2.81
N SER A 448 19.72 -18.56 1.75
CA SER A 448 19.61 -19.18 0.42
C SER A 448 19.94 -18.16 -0.69
N PRO A 449 21.18 -18.14 -1.19
CA PRO A 449 21.58 -17.20 -2.23
C PRO A 449 20.78 -17.33 -3.53
N GLY A 450 20.46 -16.17 -4.12
CA GLY A 450 19.86 -16.08 -5.45
C GLY A 450 18.34 -16.34 -5.53
N ASN A 451 17.88 -16.52 -6.76
CA ASN A 451 16.62 -17.19 -7.10
C ASN A 451 16.93 -18.60 -7.66
N SER A 452 17.95 -19.23 -7.08
CA SER A 452 18.27 -20.65 -7.25
C SER A 452 18.66 -21.11 -8.67
N PRO A 453 19.95 -21.21 -9.04
CA PRO A 453 21.12 -20.74 -8.30
C PRO A 453 21.49 -19.26 -8.51
N GLY A 454 22.22 -18.66 -7.56
CA GLY A 454 22.76 -17.29 -7.67
C GLY A 454 23.81 -16.88 -6.64
N THR A 455 24.24 -15.61 -6.69
CA THR A 455 25.18 -15.01 -5.72
C THR A 455 24.46 -14.10 -4.73
N MET A 456 24.77 -14.21 -3.44
CA MET A 456 24.41 -13.25 -2.40
C MET A 456 25.67 -12.59 -1.83
N ILE A 457 25.62 -11.29 -1.56
CA ILE A 457 26.76 -10.54 -1.01
C ILE A 457 26.44 -10.07 0.41
N ILE A 458 27.32 -10.37 1.37
CA ILE A 458 27.29 -9.87 2.75
C ILE A 458 28.48 -8.91 2.93
N GLY A 459 28.20 -7.61 3.03
CA GLY A 459 29.22 -6.56 3.09
C GLY A 459 29.95 -6.39 4.43
N GLY A 460 29.99 -7.43 5.29
CA GLY A 460 30.57 -7.39 6.63
C GLY A 460 30.81 -8.79 7.18
N ASP A 461 31.01 -8.91 8.50
CA ASP A 461 31.23 -10.21 9.13
C ASP A 461 29.95 -11.08 9.05
N TYR A 462 30.12 -12.39 8.84
CA TYR A 462 29.04 -13.37 8.75
C TYR A 462 29.24 -14.49 9.78
N THR A 463 28.21 -14.75 10.60
CA THR A 463 28.18 -15.88 11.53
C THR A 463 27.06 -16.84 11.15
N GLU A 464 27.40 -18.10 10.93
CA GLU A 464 26.45 -19.17 10.61
C GLU A 464 26.22 -20.05 11.85
N ASN A 465 24.98 -20.02 12.36
CA ASN A 465 24.48 -20.92 13.40
C ASN A 465 23.33 -21.81 12.91
N GLY A 466 22.67 -21.40 11.82
CA GLY A 466 21.48 -22.01 11.26
C GLY A 466 21.81 -22.90 10.07
N THR A 467 21.15 -22.64 8.95
CA THR A 467 21.30 -23.39 7.69
C THR A 467 21.79 -22.48 6.58
N TYR A 468 22.87 -22.88 5.93
CA TYR A 468 23.23 -22.40 4.61
C TYR A 468 22.69 -23.38 3.57
N LEU A 469 21.69 -22.96 2.79
CA LEU A 469 21.12 -23.73 1.69
C LEU A 469 21.92 -23.44 0.40
N VAL A 470 22.48 -24.49 -0.19
CA VAL A 470 23.18 -24.46 -1.47
C VAL A 470 22.39 -25.27 -2.48
N GLU A 471 21.87 -24.59 -3.49
CA GLU A 471 21.18 -25.19 -4.62
C GLU A 471 22.12 -25.37 -5.80
N ILE A 472 22.06 -26.55 -6.41
CA ILE A 472 22.90 -26.96 -7.55
C ILE A 472 21.98 -27.42 -8.66
N ASN A 473 22.10 -26.86 -9.87
CA ASN A 473 21.35 -27.35 -11.02
C ASN A 473 22.22 -27.89 -12.16
N ASP A 474 23.53 -27.60 -12.14
CA ASP A 474 24.51 -28.18 -13.07
C ASP A 474 25.92 -28.22 -12.45
N PHE A 475 26.47 -29.43 -12.30
CA PHE A 475 27.84 -29.64 -11.78
C PHE A 475 28.96 -29.19 -12.73
N ASN A 476 28.66 -28.96 -14.01
CA ASN A 476 29.56 -28.31 -14.98
C ASN A 476 29.31 -26.80 -15.11
N GLY A 477 28.34 -26.25 -14.38
CA GLY A 477 28.06 -24.82 -14.38
C GLY A 477 29.11 -24.02 -13.59
N THR A 478 28.72 -22.83 -13.14
CA THR A 478 29.62 -21.93 -12.41
C THR A 478 29.00 -21.48 -11.10
N ALA A 479 29.85 -21.28 -10.09
CA ALA A 479 29.43 -20.70 -8.81
C ALA A 479 28.73 -19.35 -9.02
N GLY A 480 27.59 -19.16 -8.34
CA GLY A 480 26.82 -17.93 -8.36
C GLY A 480 25.93 -17.72 -9.58
N ALA A 481 25.79 -18.72 -10.47
CA ALA A 481 25.07 -18.57 -11.72
C ALA A 481 24.12 -19.73 -12.02
N ASN A 482 23.16 -19.46 -12.90
CA ASN A 482 22.26 -20.45 -13.48
C ASN A 482 22.52 -20.58 -15.00
N PRO A 483 22.96 -21.75 -15.52
CA PRO A 483 23.20 -23.00 -14.80
C PRO A 483 24.49 -22.99 -13.96
N GLY A 484 24.48 -23.70 -12.83
CA GLY A 484 25.54 -23.71 -11.83
C GLY A 484 25.03 -24.06 -10.43
N TRP A 485 25.57 -23.37 -9.43
CA TRP A 485 25.22 -23.53 -8.02
C TRP A 485 25.36 -22.22 -7.26
N ASP A 486 24.84 -22.16 -6.04
CA ASP A 486 24.85 -20.95 -5.22
C ASP A 486 26.24 -20.52 -4.76
N LEU A 487 26.41 -19.20 -4.57
CA LEU A 487 27.61 -18.61 -4.00
C LEU A 487 27.24 -17.58 -2.93
N LEU A 488 27.82 -17.73 -1.75
CA LEU A 488 27.80 -16.71 -0.70
C LEU A 488 29.13 -15.94 -0.70
N ASP A 489 29.09 -14.63 -0.94
CA ASP A 489 30.27 -13.76 -0.98
C ASP A 489 30.28 -12.82 0.24
N VAL A 490 31.25 -12.99 1.14
CA VAL A 490 31.34 -12.27 2.41
C VAL A 490 32.52 -11.31 2.38
N ASP A 491 32.28 -9.99 2.45
CA ASP A 491 33.30 -8.95 2.54
C ASP A 491 33.72 -8.73 4.01
N GLY A 492 34.18 -9.81 4.65
CA GLY A 492 34.51 -9.86 6.08
C GLY A 492 34.88 -11.26 6.57
N THR A 493 34.82 -11.47 7.88
CA THR A 493 35.08 -12.77 8.50
C THR A 493 33.84 -13.64 8.46
N TYR A 494 33.97 -14.87 7.95
CA TYR A 494 32.93 -15.91 8.01
C TYR A 494 33.26 -16.93 9.11
N VAL A 495 32.48 -16.92 10.19
CA VAL A 495 32.54 -17.90 11.28
C VAL A 495 31.40 -18.91 11.16
N ILE A 496 31.74 -20.20 11.12
CA ILE A 496 30.77 -21.29 11.11
C ILE A 496 30.81 -21.98 12.47
N ASN A 497 29.71 -21.89 13.21
CA ASN A 497 29.63 -22.45 14.56
C ASN A 497 29.24 -23.93 14.55
N ALA A 498 29.59 -24.63 15.62
CA ALA A 498 29.25 -26.04 15.82
C ALA A 498 27.73 -26.25 15.74
N GLY A 499 27.31 -27.14 14.85
CA GLY A 499 25.89 -27.48 14.65
C GLY A 499 25.21 -26.72 13.52
N ALA A 500 25.90 -25.76 12.86
CA ALA A 500 25.45 -25.18 11.61
C ALA A 500 25.21 -26.28 10.55
N ILE A 501 24.22 -26.09 9.69
CA ILE A 501 23.81 -27.04 8.66
C ILE A 501 24.21 -26.49 7.28
N LEU A 502 24.81 -27.34 6.47
CA LEU A 502 24.94 -27.09 5.03
C LEU A 502 23.93 -28.00 4.33
N ASP A 503 22.80 -27.43 3.89
CA ASP A 503 21.77 -28.14 3.14
C ASP A 503 22.15 -28.12 1.65
N VAL A 504 22.42 -29.29 1.09
CA VAL A 504 22.77 -29.46 -0.31
C VAL A 504 21.57 -29.97 -1.08
N THR A 505 20.97 -29.09 -1.87
CA THR A 505 19.78 -29.38 -2.68
C THR A 505 20.12 -29.39 -4.17
N THR A 506 19.56 -30.34 -4.91
CA THR A 506 19.71 -30.38 -6.37
C THR A 506 18.43 -29.98 -7.08
N LEU A 507 18.57 -29.34 -8.24
CA LEU A 507 17.48 -28.84 -9.06
C LEU A 507 17.57 -29.37 -10.50
N ASP A 508 16.42 -29.70 -11.10
CA ASP A 508 16.27 -29.80 -12.55
C ASP A 508 15.77 -28.45 -13.08
N GLY A 509 16.71 -27.62 -13.55
CA GLY A 509 16.44 -26.23 -13.89
C GLY A 509 16.26 -25.34 -12.65
N LEU A 510 15.00 -25.02 -12.33
CA LEU A 510 14.60 -24.14 -11.20
C LEU A 510 13.69 -24.85 -10.18
N VAL A 511 13.49 -26.16 -10.34
CA VAL A 511 12.62 -26.95 -9.46
C VAL A 511 13.40 -28.12 -8.89
N ALA A 512 13.02 -28.60 -7.71
CA ALA A 512 13.63 -29.77 -7.09
C ALA A 512 13.72 -30.95 -8.07
N GLY A 513 14.91 -31.52 -8.23
CA GLY A 513 15.17 -32.54 -9.23
C GLY A 513 16.64 -32.93 -9.34
N GLU A 514 16.94 -33.87 -10.23
CA GLU A 514 18.33 -34.27 -10.49
C GLU A 514 19.08 -33.14 -11.21
N ALA A 515 20.14 -32.64 -10.60
CA ALA A 515 21.04 -31.69 -11.22
C ALA A 515 21.80 -32.32 -12.40
N ALA A 516 22.05 -31.51 -13.42
CA ALA A 516 22.77 -31.95 -14.60
C ALA A 516 24.24 -32.28 -14.28
N ASN A 517 24.80 -33.22 -15.04
CA ASN A 517 26.23 -33.55 -15.05
C ASN A 517 26.83 -34.07 -13.74
N PHE A 518 26.02 -34.53 -12.80
CA PHE A 518 26.51 -35.30 -11.65
C PHE A 518 27.03 -36.67 -12.08
N ASP A 519 28.22 -37.06 -11.62
CA ASP A 519 28.83 -38.38 -11.83
C ASP A 519 29.28 -38.93 -10.46
N ASP A 520 28.55 -39.93 -9.95
CA ASP A 520 28.78 -40.50 -8.61
C ASP A 520 30.12 -41.26 -8.48
N GLY A 521 30.77 -41.55 -9.61
CA GLY A 521 32.07 -42.20 -9.68
C GLY A 521 33.25 -41.23 -9.70
N ARG A 522 33.01 -39.91 -9.69
CA ARG A 522 34.06 -38.88 -9.77
C ARG A 522 34.05 -37.93 -8.58
N ASP A 523 35.25 -37.55 -8.16
CA ASP A 523 35.42 -36.47 -7.20
C ASP A 523 35.10 -35.12 -7.85
N PHE A 524 34.44 -34.25 -7.08
CA PHE A 524 34.31 -32.84 -7.44
C PHE A 524 34.47 -31.94 -6.22
N ARG A 525 34.70 -30.65 -6.51
CA ARG A 525 34.69 -29.57 -5.52
C ARG A 525 33.95 -28.39 -6.13
N LEU A 526 33.01 -27.84 -5.38
CA LEU A 526 32.23 -26.65 -5.76
C LEU A 526 32.59 -25.53 -4.80
N LEU A 527 32.99 -24.37 -5.32
CA LEU A 527 33.21 -23.16 -4.52
C LEU A 527 31.84 -22.62 -4.10
N ILE A 528 31.52 -22.66 -2.81
CA ILE A 528 30.21 -22.27 -2.29
C ILE A 528 30.26 -20.97 -1.48
N ALA A 529 31.42 -20.59 -0.93
CA ALA A 529 31.55 -19.27 -0.33
C ALA A 529 32.95 -18.67 -0.47
N THR A 530 33.02 -17.35 -0.45
CA THR A 530 34.25 -16.54 -0.36
C THR A 530 34.19 -15.62 0.85
N ALA A 531 35.33 -15.39 1.51
CA ALA A 531 35.45 -14.43 2.61
C ALA A 531 36.88 -13.91 2.76
N ASP A 532 37.09 -12.84 3.55
CA ASP A 532 38.43 -12.41 3.95
C ASP A 532 39.11 -13.46 4.85
N LEU A 533 38.32 -14.14 5.67
CA LEU A 533 38.74 -15.27 6.50
C LEU A 533 37.54 -16.18 6.79
N ILE A 534 37.70 -17.48 6.61
CA ILE A 534 36.71 -18.51 6.92
C ILE A 534 37.24 -19.37 8.06
N SER A 535 36.41 -19.63 9.06
CA SER A 535 36.75 -20.51 10.18
C SER A 535 35.61 -21.46 10.52
N GLY A 536 35.97 -22.68 10.95
CA GLY A 536 35.00 -23.69 11.38
C GLY A 536 34.28 -24.41 10.24
N ALA A 537 34.85 -24.49 9.04
CA ALA A 537 34.22 -25.23 7.93
C ALA A 537 33.91 -26.70 8.28
N GLU A 538 34.73 -27.30 9.15
CA GLU A 538 34.54 -28.65 9.68
C GLU A 538 33.33 -28.78 10.64
N ASN A 539 32.75 -27.67 11.08
CA ASN A 539 31.62 -27.65 12.01
C ASN A 539 30.27 -27.88 11.32
N PHE A 540 30.22 -27.80 9.99
CA PHE A 540 28.99 -28.07 9.24
C PHE A 540 28.53 -29.51 9.42
N VAL A 541 27.25 -29.66 9.71
CA VAL A 541 26.50 -30.89 9.50
C VAL A 541 25.96 -30.85 8.08
N ILE A 542 26.43 -31.76 7.23
CA ILE A 542 25.96 -31.81 5.85
C ILE A 542 24.60 -32.51 5.79
N ASP A 543 23.58 -31.82 5.30
CA ASP A 543 22.28 -32.40 4.98
C ASP A 543 22.17 -32.61 3.47
N THR A 544 21.80 -33.83 3.08
CA THR A 544 21.62 -34.24 1.67
C THR A 544 20.22 -34.79 1.43
N THR A 545 19.28 -34.53 2.33
CA THR A 545 17.90 -35.04 2.23
C THR A 545 17.22 -34.62 0.93
N ASN A 546 17.55 -33.43 0.42
CA ASN A 546 17.03 -32.86 -0.83
C ASN A 546 17.99 -33.02 -2.03
N PHE A 547 19.03 -33.85 -1.88
CA PHE A 547 19.94 -34.19 -2.97
C PHE A 547 19.34 -35.33 -3.80
N ALA A 548 18.75 -35.01 -4.95
CA ALA A 548 17.97 -35.95 -5.74
C ALA A 548 18.81 -36.90 -6.60
N ASN A 549 20.00 -36.49 -7.04
CA ASN A 549 20.89 -37.36 -7.79
C ASN A 549 21.31 -38.56 -6.93
N SER A 550 21.26 -39.77 -7.48
CA SER A 550 21.74 -40.96 -6.76
C SER A 550 23.25 -40.90 -6.52
N PHE A 551 23.70 -41.10 -5.28
CA PHE A 551 25.12 -41.04 -4.92
C PHE A 551 25.54 -42.18 -3.97
N ARG A 552 26.84 -42.52 -3.98
CA ARG A 552 27.44 -43.54 -3.10
C ARG A 552 28.58 -43.03 -2.22
N GLY A 553 29.18 -41.91 -2.61
CA GLY A 553 30.25 -41.22 -1.89
C GLY A 553 29.77 -40.36 -0.73
N ASP A 554 30.73 -39.65 -0.14
CA ASP A 554 30.50 -38.76 1.00
C ASP A 554 30.73 -37.29 0.61
N PHE A 555 29.96 -36.40 1.24
CA PHE A 555 30.11 -34.96 1.13
C PHE A 555 30.85 -34.38 2.34
N VAL A 556 31.72 -33.41 2.10
CA VAL A 556 32.48 -32.71 3.15
C VAL A 556 32.64 -31.23 2.78
N ALA A 557 32.47 -30.34 3.75
CA ALA A 557 32.83 -28.93 3.61
C ALA A 557 34.27 -28.70 4.08
N TYR A 558 35.06 -27.90 3.36
CA TYR A 558 36.44 -27.58 3.75
C TYR A 558 36.91 -26.25 3.16
N THR A 559 37.90 -25.60 3.80
CA THR A 559 38.50 -24.36 3.30
C THR A 559 39.69 -24.63 2.36
N ALA A 560 39.94 -23.68 1.45
CA ALA A 560 41.23 -23.61 0.76
C ALA A 560 42.38 -23.36 1.75
N ALA A 561 43.62 -23.60 1.32
CA ALA A 561 44.80 -23.48 2.17
C ALA A 561 45.09 -22.05 2.69
N ASN A 562 44.43 -21.03 2.12
CA ASN A 562 44.49 -19.64 2.53
C ASN A 562 43.29 -19.20 3.39
N ASP A 563 42.36 -20.12 3.67
CA ASP A 563 41.14 -19.89 4.46
C ASP A 563 40.22 -18.77 3.91
N THR A 564 40.24 -18.48 2.61
CA THR A 564 39.36 -17.44 1.99
C THR A 564 38.25 -18.03 1.10
N GLU A 565 38.25 -19.34 0.90
CA GLU A 565 37.33 -20.03 0.00
C GLU A 565 36.80 -21.28 0.69
N LEU A 566 35.48 -21.45 0.70
CA LEU A 566 34.78 -22.63 1.22
C LEU A 566 34.32 -23.51 0.05
N TYR A 567 34.66 -24.78 0.10
CA TYR A 567 34.30 -25.76 -0.91
C TYR A 567 33.40 -26.86 -0.35
N LEU A 568 32.35 -27.20 -1.11
CA LEU A 568 31.66 -28.48 -0.99
C LEU A 568 32.42 -29.53 -1.81
N LYS A 569 32.96 -30.56 -1.15
CA LYS A 569 33.62 -31.69 -1.79
C LYS A 569 32.72 -32.89 -1.81
N TYR A 570 32.76 -33.63 -2.91
CA TYR A 570 32.27 -35.01 -2.98
C TYR A 570 33.42 -35.96 -3.30
N ALA A 571 33.49 -37.07 -2.57
CA ALA A 571 34.43 -38.16 -2.84
C ALA A 571 33.70 -39.33 -3.49
N GLY A 572 33.85 -39.48 -4.81
CA GLY A 572 33.17 -40.51 -5.57
C GLY A 572 33.69 -41.90 -5.21
N VAL A 573 32.80 -42.90 -5.17
CA VAL A 573 33.22 -44.29 -5.03
C VAL A 573 33.41 -44.85 -6.44
N PRO A 574 34.65 -45.13 -6.88
CA PRO A 574 34.88 -45.61 -8.24
C PRO A 574 34.07 -46.88 -8.48
N GLU A 575 33.43 -46.99 -9.65
CA GLU A 575 32.75 -48.21 -10.01
C GLU A 575 33.73 -49.39 -9.87
N PRO A 576 33.34 -50.49 -9.18
CA PRO A 576 34.23 -51.61 -9.01
C PRO A 576 34.67 -52.08 -10.39
N THR A 577 35.98 -52.27 -10.57
CA THR A 577 36.61 -52.82 -11.78
C THR A 577 36.16 -54.25 -12.09
N SER A 578 35.12 -54.77 -11.44
CA SER A 578 34.54 -56.10 -11.60
C SER A 578 34.12 -56.40 -13.03
N LEU A 579 33.70 -55.42 -13.84
CA LEU A 579 33.48 -55.60 -15.28
C LEU A 579 34.80 -55.80 -16.06
N ALA A 580 35.85 -55.05 -15.71
CA ALA A 580 37.18 -55.27 -16.27
C ALA A 580 37.75 -56.62 -15.82
N LEU A 581 37.49 -57.05 -14.58
CA LEU A 581 37.90 -58.34 -14.04
C LEU A 581 37.12 -59.50 -14.66
N PHE A 582 35.82 -59.33 -14.93
CA PHE A 582 35.00 -60.29 -15.65
C PHE A 582 35.43 -60.40 -17.12
N GLY A 583 35.77 -59.27 -17.77
CA GLY A 583 36.34 -59.22 -19.11
C GLY A 583 37.70 -59.93 -19.20
N LEU A 584 38.62 -59.65 -18.27
CA LEU A 584 39.93 -60.32 -18.21
C LEU A 584 39.80 -61.80 -17.84
N GLY A 585 38.91 -62.13 -16.91
CA GLY A 585 38.60 -63.50 -16.52
C GLY A 585 38.01 -64.32 -17.65
N SER A 586 37.11 -63.74 -18.46
CA SER A 586 36.53 -64.39 -19.63
C SER A 586 37.53 -64.52 -20.78
N ILE A 587 38.42 -63.55 -20.99
CA ILE A 587 39.56 -63.69 -21.93
C ILE A 587 40.50 -64.81 -21.50
N ALA A 588 40.86 -64.88 -20.21
CA ALA A 588 41.70 -65.94 -19.66
C ALA A 588 41.04 -67.32 -19.78
N LEU A 589 39.72 -67.40 -19.53
CA LEU A 589 38.93 -68.62 -19.67
C LEU A 589 38.87 -69.09 -21.14
N VAL A 590 38.64 -68.18 -22.10
CA VAL A 590 38.64 -68.49 -23.54
C VAL A 590 40.03 -68.92 -24.00
N ALA A 591 41.10 -68.28 -23.53
CA ALA A 591 42.48 -68.67 -23.81
C ALA A 591 42.80 -70.07 -23.25
N ALA A 592 42.34 -70.39 -22.04
CA ALA A 592 42.50 -71.71 -21.42
C ALA A 592 41.72 -72.80 -22.18
N MET A 593 40.47 -72.51 -22.60
CA MET A 593 39.68 -73.44 -23.42
C MET A 593 40.32 -73.71 -24.79
N ARG A 594 40.90 -72.68 -25.44
CA ARG A 594 41.62 -72.84 -26.71
C ARG A 594 42.91 -73.67 -26.57
N ARG A 595 43.62 -73.56 -25.45
CA ARG A 595 44.81 -74.38 -25.17
C ARG A 595 44.48 -75.86 -24.96
N ARG A 596 43.36 -76.18 -24.27
CA ARG A 596 42.91 -77.58 -24.09
C ARG A 596 42.53 -78.28 -25.40
N LYS A 597 41.93 -77.56 -26.37
CA LYS A 597 41.65 -78.12 -27.70
C LYS A 597 42.90 -78.49 -28.51
N LYS A 598 44.06 -77.87 -28.24
CA LYS A 598 45.35 -78.21 -28.90
C LYS A 598 46.09 -79.39 -28.25
N GLN A 599 45.69 -79.83 -27.06
CA GLN A 599 46.29 -80.99 -26.37
C GLN A 599 45.45 -82.28 -26.53
N ALA A 600 44.25 -82.17 -27.10
CA ALA A 600 43.33 -83.28 -27.36
C ALA A 600 43.24 -83.66 -28.86
N ALA A 601 44.13 -83.12 -29.69
CA ALA A 601 44.40 -83.51 -31.07
C ALA A 601 45.88 -83.86 -31.16
#